data_AF-A0A6P4ZHZ6-F1
#
_entry.id   AF-A0A6P4ZHZ6-F1
#
_cell.length_a   1.000
_cell.length_b   1.000
_cell.length_c   1.000
_cell.angle_alpha   90.00
_cell.angle_beta   90.00
_cell.angle_gamma   90.00
#
_symmetry.space_group_name_H-M   'P 1'
#
loop_
_entity.id
_entity.type
_entity.pdbx_description
1 polymer ?
#
loop_
_entity_poly.entity_id
_entity_poly.type
_entity_poly.pdbx_seq_one_letter_code
_entity_poly.pdbx_strand_id
1 'polypeptide(L)'
;MAKKRYGVKIRAPHALVMTFLFKEGSLLEKLKVIAEATHLHARNLSMFVVLYKTLTTLLRKAEQKPQQYHSFIAAFIGGYYVFGKNNRINEQINLYLLSRILLGLSRLAVQRGIVPTPKYDTFPWFGAMVWGVVLWLFEYHKDVLQPSLQNSMTYLYHDSNVWHSIMDFIVYNRI
;
A
#
# COMPACT_ATOMS: atom_id res chain seq x y z
N MET A 1 19.42 -11.41 -1.84
CA MET A 1 19.61 -9.97 -2.15
C MET A 1 18.56 -9.36 -3.09
N ALA A 2 18.12 -10.02 -4.17
CA ALA A 2 17.24 -9.42 -5.18
C ALA A 2 15.88 -8.88 -4.68
N LYS A 3 15.21 -9.60 -3.76
CA LYS A 3 13.88 -9.21 -3.23
C LYS A 3 13.92 -7.93 -2.40
N LYS A 4 14.99 -7.76 -1.62
CA LYS A 4 15.26 -6.53 -0.87
C LYS A 4 15.42 -5.35 -1.83
N ARG A 5 16.17 -5.53 -2.94
CA ARG A 5 16.37 -4.50 -3.97
C ARG A 5 15.06 -4.06 -4.64
N TYR A 6 14.13 -4.99 -4.88
CA TYR A 6 12.83 -4.66 -5.49
C TYR A 6 11.97 -3.77 -4.57
N GLY A 7 11.81 -4.16 -3.29
CA GLY A 7 11.05 -3.35 -2.34
C GLY A 7 11.63 -1.95 -2.13
N VAL A 8 12.97 -1.82 -2.16
CA VAL A 8 13.66 -0.53 -2.12
C VAL A 8 13.27 0.35 -3.31
N LYS A 9 13.32 -0.18 -4.54
CA LYS A 9 13.04 0.60 -5.77
C LYS A 9 11.63 1.19 -5.82
N ILE A 10 10.64 0.49 -5.29
CA ILE A 10 9.24 0.94 -5.33
C ILE A 10 8.96 1.94 -4.21
N ARG A 11 9.41 1.65 -2.98
CA ARG A 11 9.04 2.47 -1.83
C ARG A 11 9.92 3.69 -1.64
N ALA A 12 11.20 3.64 -2.00
CA ALA A 12 12.12 4.75 -1.77
C ALA A 12 11.68 6.06 -2.44
N PRO A 13 11.23 6.09 -3.71
CA PRO A 13 10.73 7.32 -4.33
C PRO A 13 9.47 7.85 -3.65
N HIS A 14 8.53 6.98 -3.31
CA HIS A 14 7.31 7.39 -2.61
C HIS A 14 7.60 7.93 -1.21
N ALA A 15 8.47 7.25 -0.44
CA ALA A 15 8.87 7.71 0.90
C ALA A 15 9.65 9.02 0.83
N LEU A 16 10.46 9.21 -0.20
CA LEU A 16 11.16 10.47 -0.48
C LEU A 16 10.14 11.60 -0.67
N VAL A 17 9.22 11.47 -1.62
CA VAL A 17 8.19 12.50 -1.88
C VAL A 17 7.37 12.79 -0.63
N MET A 18 6.86 11.77 0.06
CA MET A 18 6.02 11.98 1.25
C MET A 18 6.77 12.62 2.42
N THR A 19 8.06 12.34 2.58
CA THR A 19 8.86 12.90 3.69
C THR A 19 9.28 14.33 3.39
N PHE A 20 9.63 14.66 2.15
CA PHE A 20 9.95 16.03 1.79
C PHE A 20 8.71 16.93 1.80
N LEU A 21 7.55 16.41 1.42
CA LEU A 21 6.31 17.19 1.29
C LEU A 21 5.54 17.37 2.59
N PHE A 22 5.61 16.42 3.53
CA PHE A 22 4.76 16.43 4.74
C PHE A 22 5.49 16.27 6.07
N LYS A 23 6.82 16.12 6.09
CA LYS A 23 7.60 16.04 7.34
C LYS A 23 8.52 17.23 7.48
N GLU A 24 8.45 17.86 8.65
CA GLU A 24 9.38 18.90 9.12
C GLU A 24 10.60 18.27 9.80
N GLY A 25 11.75 18.95 9.77
CA GLY A 25 13.00 18.48 10.37
C GLY A 25 14.21 18.62 9.45
N SER A 26 15.40 18.33 9.99
CA SER A 26 16.67 18.42 9.25
C SER A 26 16.76 17.41 8.10
N LEU A 27 17.59 17.71 7.10
CA LEU A 27 17.82 16.79 5.97
C LEU A 27 18.30 15.40 6.43
N LEU A 28 19.12 15.34 7.48
CA LEU A 28 19.60 14.07 8.03
C LEU A 28 18.47 13.25 8.65
N GLU A 29 17.55 13.89 9.37
CA GLU A 29 16.37 13.22 9.94
C GLU A 29 15.43 12.72 8.85
N LYS A 30 15.20 13.53 7.80
CA LYS A 30 14.39 13.12 6.63
C LYS A 30 15.00 11.90 5.94
N LEU A 31 16.31 11.92 5.67
CA LEU A 31 17.00 10.78 5.06
C LEU A 31 16.96 9.52 5.92
N LYS A 32 17.13 9.66 7.24
CA LYS A 32 17.03 8.54 8.19
C LYS A 32 15.64 7.92 8.18
N VAL A 33 14.58 8.72 8.22
CA VAL A 33 13.19 8.26 8.15
C VAL A 33 12.92 7.51 6.83
N ILE A 34 13.39 8.04 5.70
CA ILE A 34 13.25 7.39 4.39
C ILE A 34 13.98 6.04 4.39
N ALA A 35 15.21 6.01 4.90
CA ALA A 35 16.03 4.80 4.96
C ALA A 35 15.39 3.73 5.86
N GLU A 36 14.92 4.10 7.05
CA GLU A 36 14.24 3.19 7.98
C GLU A 36 12.94 2.63 7.39
N ALA A 37 12.10 3.47 6.80
CA ALA A 37 10.85 3.03 6.18
C ALA A 37 11.09 2.10 5.00
N THR A 38 12.08 2.42 4.17
CA THR A 38 12.48 1.60 3.02
C THR A 38 13.07 0.27 3.48
N HIS A 39 13.93 0.30 4.51
CA HIS A 39 14.53 -0.90 5.08
C HIS A 39 13.48 -1.82 5.70
N LEU A 40 12.53 -1.27 6.47
CA LEU A 40 11.43 -2.02 7.08
C LEU A 40 10.59 -2.73 6.02
N HIS A 41 10.16 -2.02 4.98
CA HIS A 41 9.40 -2.61 3.88
C HIS A 41 10.17 -3.74 3.17
N ALA A 42 11.43 -3.48 2.82
CA ALA A 42 12.25 -4.45 2.12
C ALA A 42 12.59 -5.69 2.98
N ARG A 43 12.74 -5.49 4.30
CA ARG A 43 12.92 -6.55 5.30
C ARG A 43 11.67 -7.42 5.40
N ASN A 44 10.49 -6.81 5.55
CA ASN A 44 9.22 -7.52 5.62
C ASN A 44 9.00 -8.37 4.36
N LEU A 45 9.15 -7.79 3.16
CA LEU A 45 9.00 -8.55 1.91
C LEU A 45 9.98 -9.72 1.81
N SER A 46 11.22 -9.54 2.25
CA SER A 46 12.22 -10.61 2.24
C SER A 46 11.86 -11.74 3.21
N MET A 47 11.44 -11.40 4.43
CA MET A 47 10.98 -12.37 5.43
C MET A 47 9.77 -13.16 4.95
N PHE A 48 8.77 -12.47 4.39
CA PHE A 48 7.57 -13.10 3.89
C PHE A 48 7.90 -14.17 2.87
N VAL A 49 8.76 -13.87 1.90
CA VAL A 49 9.08 -14.86 0.87
C VAL A 49 9.93 -16.01 1.40
N VAL A 50 10.81 -15.77 2.38
CA VAL A 50 11.55 -16.87 3.05
C VAL A 50 10.57 -17.77 3.78
N LEU A 51 9.72 -17.22 4.64
CA LEU A 51 8.71 -17.97 5.39
C LEU A 51 7.76 -18.73 4.47
N TYR A 52 7.21 -18.07 3.46
CA TYR A 52 6.33 -18.69 2.46
C TYR A 52 7.00 -19.89 1.78
N LYS A 53 8.24 -19.75 1.31
CA LYS A 53 8.95 -20.84 0.62
C LYS A 53 9.29 -21.98 1.58
N THR A 54 9.71 -21.67 2.80
CA THR A 54 10.02 -22.67 3.82
C THR A 54 8.76 -23.47 4.17
N LEU A 55 7.67 -22.78 4.54
CA LEU A 55 6.40 -23.42 4.89
C LEU A 55 5.81 -24.23 3.74
N THR A 56 5.82 -23.68 2.51
CA THR A 56 5.32 -24.41 1.33
C THR A 56 6.13 -25.68 1.07
N THR A 57 7.47 -25.61 1.22
CA THR A 57 8.34 -26.78 1.05
C THR A 57 8.08 -27.84 2.13
N LEU A 58 7.89 -27.42 3.37
CA LEU A 58 7.56 -28.32 4.49
C LEU A 58 6.22 -29.03 4.27
N LEU A 59 5.18 -28.29 3.90
CA LEU A 59 3.84 -28.85 3.63
C LEU A 59 3.88 -29.85 2.47
N ARG A 60 4.59 -29.52 1.38
CA ARG A 60 4.77 -30.44 0.24
C ARG A 60 5.51 -31.71 0.62
N LYS A 61 6.53 -31.61 1.48
CA LYS A 61 7.29 -32.77 1.94
C LYS A 61 6.45 -33.66 2.86
N ALA A 62 5.58 -33.07 3.68
CA ALA A 62 4.70 -33.81 4.59
C ALA A 62 3.63 -34.63 3.84
N GLU A 63 3.00 -34.06 2.82
CA GLU A 63 1.90 -34.73 2.10
C GLU A 63 2.33 -35.48 0.82
N GLN A 64 3.61 -35.42 0.46
CA GLN A 64 4.20 -36.07 -0.73
C GLN A 64 3.54 -35.72 -2.09
N LYS A 65 2.56 -34.82 -2.12
CA LYS A 65 1.89 -34.32 -3.34
C LYS A 65 1.69 -32.80 -3.24
N PRO A 66 1.89 -32.04 -4.33
CA PRO A 66 1.64 -30.60 -4.32
C PRO A 66 0.14 -30.32 -4.28
N GLN A 67 -0.35 -29.70 -3.21
CA GLN A 67 -1.74 -29.24 -3.11
C GLN A 67 -1.84 -27.73 -3.25
N GLN A 68 -2.96 -27.26 -3.81
CA GLN A 68 -3.20 -25.81 -4.00
C GLN A 68 -3.28 -25.07 -2.66
N TYR A 69 -3.86 -25.70 -1.62
CA TYR A 69 -4.01 -25.07 -0.31
C TYR A 69 -2.68 -24.92 0.44
N HIS A 70 -1.60 -25.62 0.07
CA HIS A 70 -0.28 -25.42 0.69
C HIS A 70 0.20 -23.99 0.53
N SER A 71 0.01 -23.42 -0.66
CA SER A 71 0.35 -22.03 -0.95
C SER A 71 -0.52 -21.07 -0.14
N PHE A 72 -1.80 -21.37 0.04
CA PHE A 72 -2.70 -20.55 0.84
C PHE A 72 -2.28 -20.55 2.32
N ILE A 73 -2.11 -21.72 2.93
CA ILE A 73 -1.74 -21.85 4.35
C ILE A 73 -0.38 -21.21 4.62
N ALA A 74 0.62 -21.46 3.76
CA ALA A 74 1.95 -20.86 3.91
C ALA A 74 1.91 -19.33 3.79
N ALA A 75 1.13 -18.79 2.84
CA ALA A 75 0.96 -17.34 2.68
C ALA A 75 0.15 -16.72 3.83
N PHE A 76 -0.85 -17.42 4.35
CA PHE A 76 -1.66 -16.99 5.49
C PHE A 76 -0.81 -16.84 6.75
N ILE A 77 -0.06 -17.88 7.10
CA ILE A 77 0.85 -17.89 8.26
C ILE A 77 1.93 -16.81 8.07
N GLY A 78 2.59 -16.78 6.91
CA GLY A 78 3.61 -15.78 6.61
C GLY A 78 3.08 -14.34 6.67
N GLY A 79 1.86 -14.12 6.18
CA GLY A 79 1.18 -12.83 6.20
C GLY A 79 0.90 -12.35 7.62
N TYR A 80 0.39 -13.23 8.47
CA TYR A 80 0.13 -12.92 9.88
C TYR A 80 1.41 -12.46 10.60
N TYR A 81 2.50 -13.21 10.49
CA TYR A 81 3.73 -12.88 11.21
C TYR A 81 4.49 -11.67 10.64
N VAL A 82 4.45 -11.45 9.33
CA VAL A 82 5.22 -10.37 8.69
C VAL A 82 4.43 -9.06 8.58
N PHE A 83 3.16 -9.16 8.18
CA PHE A 83 2.32 -8.00 7.88
C PHE A 83 1.21 -7.77 8.91
N GLY A 84 1.12 -8.58 9.97
CA GLY A 84 0.11 -8.43 11.03
C GLY A 84 0.35 -7.26 11.99
N LYS A 85 1.57 -6.72 12.08
CA LYS A 85 1.83 -5.52 12.89
C LYS A 85 1.17 -4.29 12.27
N ASN A 86 0.32 -3.62 13.04
CA ASN A 86 -0.31 -2.37 12.60
C ASN A 86 0.73 -1.23 12.59
N ASN A 87 1.19 -0.88 11.39
CA ASN A 87 2.03 0.29 11.14
C ASN A 87 1.71 0.82 9.73
N ARG A 88 2.02 2.10 9.48
CA ARG A 88 1.71 2.79 8.21
C ARG A 88 2.24 2.04 6.98
N ILE A 89 3.33 1.28 7.10
CA ILE A 89 3.90 0.51 5.98
C ILE A 89 3.07 -0.73 5.69
N ASN A 90 2.78 -1.53 6.72
CA ASN A 90 2.01 -2.76 6.59
C ASN A 90 0.56 -2.47 6.20
N GLU A 91 -0.04 -1.42 6.78
CA GLU A 91 -1.38 -0.97 6.44
C GLU A 91 -1.49 -0.63 4.95
N GLN A 92 -0.54 0.16 4.42
CA GLN A 92 -0.47 0.47 2.98
C GLN A 92 -0.37 -0.80 2.11
N ILE A 93 0.47 -1.76 2.49
CA ILE A 93 0.63 -3.02 1.75
C ILE A 93 -0.67 -3.83 1.77
N ASN A 94 -1.29 -3.97 2.96
CA ASN A 94 -2.48 -4.79 3.14
C ASN A 94 -3.68 -4.20 2.41
N LEU A 95 -3.91 -2.89 2.49
CA LEU A 95 -5.00 -2.21 1.76
C LEU A 95 -4.79 -2.27 0.24
N TYR A 96 -3.54 -2.11 -0.21
CA TYR A 96 -3.20 -2.26 -1.63
C TYR A 96 -3.43 -3.69 -2.14
N LEU A 97 -3.04 -4.71 -1.37
CA LEU A 97 -3.32 -6.11 -1.72
C LEU A 97 -4.81 -6.41 -1.68
N LEU A 98 -5.53 -5.92 -0.67
CA LEU A 98 -6.98 -6.12 -0.52
C LEU A 98 -7.74 -5.63 -1.75
N SER A 99 -7.50 -4.39 -2.18
CA SER A 99 -8.15 -3.83 -3.38
C SER A 99 -7.89 -4.67 -4.64
N ARG A 100 -6.66 -5.18 -4.82
CA ARG A 100 -6.30 -6.05 -5.94
C ARG A 100 -6.92 -7.45 -5.83
N ILE A 101 -7.04 -7.98 -4.62
CA ILE A 101 -7.69 -9.27 -4.37
C ILE A 101 -9.18 -9.14 -4.70
N LEU A 102 -9.86 -8.11 -4.22
CA LEU A 102 -11.27 -7.86 -4.52
C LEU A 102 -11.52 -7.74 -6.04
N LEU A 103 -10.66 -6.99 -6.75
CA LEU A 103 -10.74 -6.90 -8.22
C LEU A 103 -10.43 -8.23 -8.91
N GLY A 104 -9.50 -9.02 -8.39
CA GLY A 104 -9.19 -10.36 -8.91
C GLY A 104 -10.35 -11.33 -8.70
N LEU A 105 -10.99 -11.29 -7.52
CA LEU A 105 -12.15 -12.11 -7.17
C LEU A 105 -13.36 -11.73 -8.02
N SER A 106 -13.61 -10.44 -8.27
CA SER A 106 -14.70 -10.01 -9.15
C SER A 106 -14.49 -10.51 -10.59
N ARG A 107 -13.26 -10.42 -11.11
CA ARG A 107 -12.91 -10.99 -12.43
C ARG A 107 -13.09 -12.50 -12.47
N LEU A 108 -12.68 -13.21 -11.41
CA LEU A 108 -12.85 -14.66 -11.30
C LEU A 108 -14.35 -15.04 -11.25
N ALA A 109 -15.17 -14.28 -10.53
CA ALA A 109 -16.61 -14.51 -10.46
C ALA A 109 -17.29 -14.33 -11.83
N VAL A 110 -16.86 -13.35 -12.61
CA VAL A 110 -17.29 -13.16 -14.01
C VAL A 110 -16.85 -14.33 -14.89
N GLN A 111 -15.60 -14.78 -14.77
CA GLN A 111 -15.09 -15.93 -15.53
C GLN A 111 -15.82 -17.24 -15.21
N ARG A 112 -16.26 -17.41 -13.95
CA ARG A 112 -17.02 -18.58 -13.50
C ARG A 112 -18.51 -18.48 -13.81
N GLY A 113 -18.97 -17.40 -14.44
CA GLY A 113 -20.38 -17.19 -14.77
C GLY A 113 -21.28 -16.93 -13.57
N ILE A 114 -20.72 -16.62 -12.39
CA ILE A 114 -21.49 -16.28 -11.18
C ILE A 114 -22.08 -14.88 -11.33
N VAL A 115 -21.33 -13.97 -11.94
CA VAL A 115 -21.72 -12.58 -12.20
C VAL A 115 -21.77 -12.38 -13.72
N PRO A 116 -22.82 -11.76 -14.28
CA PRO A 116 -22.90 -11.49 -15.70
C PRO A 116 -21.73 -10.62 -16.16
N THR A 117 -21.23 -10.88 -17.37
CA THR A 117 -20.24 -10.01 -18.00
C THR A 117 -20.83 -8.61 -18.16
N PRO A 118 -20.14 -7.56 -17.68
CA PRO A 118 -20.63 -6.20 -17.84
C PRO A 118 -20.78 -5.88 -19.34
N LYS A 119 -21.96 -5.40 -19.74
CA LYS A 119 -22.24 -4.98 -21.13
C LYS A 119 -21.63 -3.61 -21.45
N TYR A 120 -21.30 -2.83 -20.42
CA TYR A 120 -20.79 -1.46 -20.51
C TYR A 120 -19.50 -1.34 -19.70
N ASP A 121 -18.73 -0.29 -19.99
CA ASP A 121 -17.55 0.04 -19.18
C ASP A 121 -17.98 0.46 -17.77
N THR A 122 -17.68 -0.38 -16.79
CA THR A 122 -18.02 -0.16 -15.37
C THR A 122 -16.98 0.68 -14.65
N PHE A 123 -15.81 0.89 -15.24
CA PHE A 123 -14.71 1.61 -14.59
C PHE A 123 -15.01 3.09 -14.32
N PRO A 124 -15.67 3.85 -15.22
CA PRO A 124 -16.06 5.23 -14.95
C PRO A 124 -16.99 5.36 -13.74
N TRP A 125 -17.98 4.48 -13.62
CA TRP A 125 -18.91 4.44 -12.49
C TRP A 125 -18.21 4.09 -11.17
N PHE A 126 -17.29 3.13 -11.22
CA PHE A 126 -16.44 2.81 -10.08
C PHE A 126 -15.63 4.03 -9.63
N GLY A 127 -14.98 4.72 -10.56
CA GLY A 127 -14.22 5.94 -10.28
C GLY A 127 -15.09 7.03 -9.66
N ALA A 128 -16.25 7.31 -10.25
CA ALA A 128 -17.19 8.32 -9.75
C ALA A 128 -17.64 8.02 -8.31
N MET A 129 -17.97 6.76 -8.02
CA MET A 129 -18.37 6.35 -6.68
C MET A 129 -17.22 6.46 -5.66
N VAL A 130 -16.03 6.00 -6.01
CA VAL A 130 -14.84 6.09 -5.14
C VAL A 130 -14.52 7.55 -4.81
N TRP A 131 -14.50 8.43 -5.82
CA TRP A 131 -14.20 9.84 -5.63
C TRP A 131 -15.31 10.59 -4.88
N GLY A 132 -16.59 10.29 -5.17
CA GLY A 132 -17.71 10.89 -4.45
C GLY A 132 -17.69 10.55 -2.96
N VAL A 133 -17.45 9.27 -2.63
CA VAL A 133 -17.41 8.81 -1.24
C VAL A 133 -16.20 9.37 -0.50
N VAL A 134 -15.00 9.37 -1.12
CA VAL A 134 -13.79 9.84 -0.42
C VAL A 134 -13.83 11.34 -0.12
N LEU A 135 -14.36 12.15 -1.03
CA LEU A 135 -14.53 13.59 -0.81
C LEU A 135 -15.60 13.87 0.24
N TRP A 136 -16.73 13.16 0.20
CA TRP A 136 -17.75 13.28 1.23
C TRP A 136 -17.20 12.91 2.63
N LEU A 137 -16.44 11.82 2.73
CA LEU A 137 -15.76 11.47 3.99
C LEU A 137 -14.73 12.52 4.41
N PHE A 138 -13.99 13.10 3.47
CA PHE A 138 -12.99 14.12 3.79
C PHE A 138 -13.62 15.40 4.36
N GLU A 139 -14.73 15.86 3.79
CA GLU A 139 -15.41 17.09 4.22
C GLU A 139 -16.16 16.92 5.55
N TYR A 140 -16.86 15.79 5.73
CA TYR A 140 -17.78 15.60 6.87
C TYR A 140 -17.25 14.69 7.99
N HIS A 141 -16.31 13.79 7.70
CA HIS A 141 -15.83 12.74 8.60
C HIS A 141 -14.32 12.50 8.49
N LYS A 142 -13.53 13.58 8.41
CA LYS A 142 -12.09 13.52 8.09
C LYS A 142 -11.30 12.55 8.97
N ASP A 143 -11.67 12.41 10.24
CA ASP A 143 -11.02 11.57 11.25
C ASP A 143 -11.03 10.08 10.92
N VAL A 144 -12.00 9.60 10.12
CA VAL A 144 -12.10 8.18 9.74
C VAL A 144 -11.15 7.80 8.60
N LEU A 145 -10.63 8.79 7.87
CA LEU A 145 -9.72 8.55 6.75
C LEU A 145 -8.30 8.25 7.23
N GLN A 146 -7.52 7.55 6.42
CA GLN A 146 -6.12 7.29 6.76
C GLN A 146 -5.34 8.63 6.86
N PRO A 147 -4.50 8.83 7.89
CA PRO A 147 -3.79 10.10 8.10
C PRO A 147 -2.96 10.58 6.89
N SER A 148 -2.40 9.65 6.10
CA SER A 148 -1.69 10.03 4.87
C SER A 148 -2.61 10.65 3.82
N LEU A 149 -3.83 10.14 3.67
CA LEU A 149 -4.81 10.66 2.71
C LEU A 149 -5.34 12.02 3.17
N GLN A 150 -5.62 12.16 4.46
CA GLN A 150 -6.03 13.43 5.07
C GLN A 150 -5.01 14.54 4.80
N ASN A 151 -3.71 14.26 5.02
CA ASN A 151 -2.64 15.23 4.78
C ASN A 151 -2.56 15.64 3.30
N SER A 152 -2.64 14.67 2.39
CA SER A 152 -2.60 14.96 0.95
C SER A 152 -3.80 15.76 0.48
N MET A 153 -5.02 15.44 0.94
CA MET A 153 -6.22 16.19 0.57
C MET A 153 -6.25 17.58 1.20
N THR A 154 -5.81 17.74 2.45
CA THR A 154 -5.69 19.06 3.09
C THR A 154 -4.73 19.96 2.31
N TYR A 155 -3.58 19.41 1.92
CA TYR A 155 -2.61 20.14 1.11
C TYR A 155 -3.20 20.59 -0.23
N LEU A 156 -3.92 19.70 -0.92
CA LEU A 156 -4.48 19.97 -2.24
C LEU A 156 -5.70 20.89 -2.25
N TYR A 157 -6.55 20.84 -1.22
CA TYR A 157 -7.83 21.56 -1.23
C TYR A 157 -7.85 22.78 -0.32
N HIS A 158 -7.02 22.82 0.73
CA HIS A 158 -7.02 23.92 1.69
C HIS A 158 -5.71 24.73 1.69
N ASP A 159 -4.56 24.11 1.48
CA ASP A 159 -3.25 24.81 1.57
C ASP A 159 -2.68 25.27 0.22
N SER A 160 -3.15 24.76 -0.92
CA SER A 160 -2.54 25.01 -2.24
C SER A 160 -2.80 26.39 -2.84
N ASN A 161 -3.32 27.36 -2.08
CA ASN A 161 -3.65 28.70 -2.60
C ASN A 161 -2.47 29.70 -2.57
N VAL A 162 -1.24 29.27 -2.27
CA VAL A 162 -0.09 30.18 -1.99
C VAL A 162 1.16 29.93 -2.86
N TRP A 163 1.04 29.24 -4.02
CA TRP A 163 2.23 28.88 -4.82
C TRP A 163 2.88 30.10 -5.50
N HIS A 164 4.11 30.45 -5.10
CA HIS A 164 4.89 31.50 -5.76
C HIS A 164 6.18 31.01 -6.45
N SER A 165 6.75 29.83 -6.13
CA SER A 165 7.90 29.27 -6.89
C SER A 165 8.29 27.81 -6.56
N ILE A 166 9.12 27.18 -7.40
CA ILE A 166 9.67 25.82 -7.22
C ILE A 166 10.56 25.72 -5.96
N MET A 167 11.11 26.85 -5.47
CA MET A 167 11.84 26.88 -4.21
C MET A 167 10.93 26.69 -2.98
N ASP A 168 9.65 27.03 -3.08
CA ASP A 168 8.68 26.77 -1.99
C ASP A 168 8.49 25.26 -1.76
N PHE A 169 8.66 24.42 -2.79
CA PHE A 169 8.59 22.97 -2.66
C PHE A 169 9.71 22.36 -1.81
N ILE A 170 10.88 23.01 -1.77
CA ILE A 170 12.06 22.55 -1.01
C ILE A 170 12.16 23.28 0.33
N VAL A 171 11.73 24.54 0.39
CA VAL A 171 12.04 25.48 1.48
C VAL A 171 10.81 25.88 2.32
N TYR A 172 9.56 25.65 1.88
CA TYR A 172 8.40 26.06 2.67
C TYR A 172 8.10 25.09 3.83
N ASN A 173 8.97 25.16 4.84
CA ASN A 173 8.64 24.90 6.22
C ASN A 173 7.79 26.10 6.67
N ARG A 174 6.50 25.91 6.97
CA ARG A 174 5.67 27.01 7.49
C ARG A 174 6.37 27.57 8.75
N ILE A 175 6.56 28.88 8.76
CA ILE A 175 6.76 29.67 9.99
C ILE A 175 5.52 29.50 10.86
#